data_AF-C5D8B4-F1
#
_entry.id   AF-C5D8B4-F1
#
_cell.length_a   1.000
_cell.length_b   1.000
_cell.length_c   1.000
_cell.angle_alpha   90.00
_cell.angle_beta   90.00
_cell.angle_gamma   90.00
#
_symmetry.space_group_name_H-M   'P 1'
#
loop_
_entity.id
_entity.type
_entity.pdbx_description
1 polymer ?
#
loop_
_entity_poly.entity_id
_entity_poly.type
_entity_poly.pdbx_seq_one_letter_code
_entity_poly.pdbx_strand_id
1 'polypeptide(L)'
;MKIDLGYIGAIAARNSAKMPSIHEIKNPLAGKQVEVIRNGQAYKLTISDEIKQVQDMMAMTVEEFFQKDINVQNADPSDIFSYRPQDQWLVFSQYLHESKYFDSLNDEELKKIESILQHITDGMDSLAKYTGINLFGIKKQQPNSYEAHLELASSTAALQHFSDTFLSGDVKTGFDQLIQDYVRHNTKKAMNYKSVEEIFIAARAKIRPLNAPLTYQQSRELSMTNKLGKTVYTDEEIESIIQNYQEMFKSIQNEEDLSAVLVKAKEQLLSFVTKGISPKDIDYQLARDFVAERADDTIKRIENYWKMIWQGKQLLNNDVQR
;
A
#
# COMPACT_ATOMS: atom_id res chain seq x y z
N MET A 1 -6.01 -18.23 -10.20
CA MET A 1 -5.17 -18.49 -9.02
C MET A 1 -6.06 -18.51 -7.78
N LYS A 2 -5.82 -19.39 -6.81
CA LYS A 2 -6.45 -19.32 -5.49
C LYS A 2 -5.49 -18.60 -4.54
N ILE A 3 -5.96 -17.62 -3.78
CA ILE A 3 -5.10 -16.90 -2.84
C ILE A 3 -4.63 -17.85 -1.72
N ASP A 4 -3.33 -17.84 -1.42
CA ASP A 4 -2.74 -18.55 -0.29
C ASP A 4 -2.43 -17.53 0.83
N LEU A 5 -3.14 -17.66 1.95
CA LEU A 5 -2.94 -16.77 3.10
C LEU A 5 -1.66 -17.09 3.89
N GLY A 6 -1.11 -18.30 3.75
CA GLY A 6 0.17 -18.71 4.30
C GLY A 6 1.38 -18.18 3.51
N TYR A 7 1.17 -17.78 2.25
CA TYR A 7 2.24 -17.23 1.42
C TYR A 7 2.64 -15.82 1.87
N ILE A 8 3.91 -15.63 2.24
CA ILE A 8 4.46 -14.35 2.75
C ILE A 8 5.65 -13.85 1.90
N GLY A 9 5.77 -14.36 0.68
CA GLY A 9 6.83 -14.00 -0.28
C GLY A 9 7.71 -15.19 -0.67
N ALA A 10 8.33 -15.05 -1.84
CA ALA A 10 9.10 -16.08 -2.52
C ALA A 10 10.41 -16.37 -1.79
N ILE A 11 11.05 -15.38 -1.14
CA ILE A 11 12.23 -15.64 -0.29
C ILE A 11 11.86 -16.52 0.89
N ALA A 12 10.75 -16.23 1.56
CA ALA A 12 10.31 -17.01 2.70
C ALA A 12 9.95 -18.44 2.26
N ALA A 13 9.23 -18.58 1.13
CA ALA A 13 8.92 -19.87 0.54
C ALA A 13 10.21 -20.67 0.23
N ARG A 14 11.18 -20.06 -0.44
CA ARG A 14 12.48 -20.68 -0.75
C ARG A 14 13.26 -21.09 0.50
N ASN A 15 13.24 -20.27 1.55
CA ASN A 15 13.94 -20.57 2.80
C ASN A 15 13.21 -21.62 3.65
N SER A 16 11.88 -21.65 3.62
CA SER A 16 11.08 -22.67 4.31
C SER A 16 11.33 -24.07 3.73
N ALA A 17 11.56 -24.18 2.42
CA ALA A 17 11.99 -25.43 1.79
C ALA A 17 13.39 -25.88 2.26
N LYS A 18 14.20 -24.97 2.79
CA LYS A 18 15.57 -25.22 3.29
C LYS A 18 15.65 -25.42 4.81
N MET A 19 14.58 -25.18 5.57
CA MET A 19 14.56 -25.34 7.02
C MET A 19 13.56 -26.42 7.47
N PRO A 20 13.92 -27.33 8.39
CA PRO A 20 12.94 -28.14 9.10
C PRO A 20 12.00 -27.22 9.90
N SER A 21 10.71 -27.55 9.94
CA SER A 21 9.69 -26.74 10.62
C SER A 21 10.10 -26.41 12.06
N ILE A 22 10.19 -25.13 12.40
CA ILE A 22 10.50 -24.64 13.76
C ILE A 22 9.30 -24.87 14.73
N HIS A 23 8.27 -25.59 14.29
CA HIS A 23 7.06 -25.81 15.06
C HIS A 23 7.26 -26.99 16.01
N GLU A 24 8.00 -26.77 17.10
CA GLU A 24 7.81 -27.53 18.34
C GLU A 24 8.50 -26.91 19.57
N ILE A 25 8.36 -25.59 19.79
CA ILE A 25 8.60 -25.06 21.14
C ILE A 25 7.34 -25.33 21.98
N LYS A 26 7.14 -26.59 22.36
CA LYS A 26 6.16 -26.94 23.40
C LYS A 26 6.71 -26.49 24.74
N ASN A 27 6.14 -25.45 25.34
CA ASN A 27 6.48 -25.09 26.71
C ASN A 27 5.96 -26.20 27.65
N PRO A 28 6.84 -26.92 28.37
CA PRO A 28 6.46 -28.07 29.17
C PRO A 28 5.56 -27.73 30.38
N LEU A 29 5.35 -26.45 30.66
CA LEU A 29 4.56 -25.92 31.78
C LEU A 29 3.17 -25.42 31.38
N ALA A 30 2.84 -25.35 30.09
CA ALA A 30 1.53 -24.91 29.61
C ALA A 30 0.40 -25.74 30.25
N GLY A 31 -0.56 -25.07 30.91
CA GLY A 31 -1.68 -25.73 31.59
C GLY A 31 -1.34 -26.46 32.89
N LYS A 32 -0.10 -26.42 33.38
CA LYS A 32 0.31 -27.06 34.64
C LYS A 32 0.26 -26.07 35.81
N GLN A 33 -0.14 -26.57 36.98
CA GLN A 33 0.04 -25.86 38.26
C GLN A 33 1.46 -26.13 38.76
N VAL A 34 2.18 -25.07 39.14
CA VAL A 34 3.51 -25.17 39.72
C VAL A 34 3.42 -24.82 41.20
N GLU A 35 3.83 -25.75 42.06
CA GLU A 35 3.96 -25.48 43.49
C GLU A 35 5.29 -24.79 43.78
N VAL A 36 5.23 -23.64 44.45
CA VAL A 36 6.40 -22.88 44.88
C VAL A 36 6.30 -22.56 46.36
N ILE A 37 7.42 -22.67 47.07
CA ILE A 37 7.48 -22.33 48.50
C ILE A 37 8.06 -20.93 48.64
N ARG A 38 7.32 -20.03 49.29
CA ARG A 38 7.78 -18.68 49.64
C ARG A 38 7.53 -18.46 51.12
N ASN A 39 8.53 -18.01 51.87
CA ASN A 39 8.44 -17.80 53.32
C ASN A 39 7.92 -19.01 54.12
N GLY A 40 8.30 -20.23 53.71
CA GLY A 40 7.88 -21.47 54.39
C GLY A 40 6.43 -21.89 54.15
N GLN A 41 5.68 -21.19 53.29
CA GLN A 41 4.34 -21.58 52.85
C GLN A 41 4.35 -22.02 51.39
N ALA A 42 3.61 -23.09 51.08
CA ALA A 42 3.43 -23.57 49.73
C ALA A 42 2.31 -22.78 49.01
N TYR A 43 2.61 -22.30 47.82
CA TYR A 43 1.69 -21.60 46.92
C TYR A 43 1.54 -22.40 45.63
N LYS A 44 0.32 -22.48 45.10
CA LYS A 44 0.05 -23.00 43.76
C LYS A 44 -0.05 -21.84 42.78
N LEU A 45 0.84 -21.81 41.79
CA LEU A 45 0.80 -20.88 40.67
C LEU A 45 0.19 -21.58 39.46
N THR A 46 -0.75 -20.91 38.79
CA THR A 46 -1.25 -21.33 37.48
C THR A 46 -0.69 -20.38 36.45
N ILE A 47 -0.22 -20.90 35.32
CA ILE A 47 0.12 -20.06 34.17
C ILE A 47 -1.14 -19.26 33.78
N SER A 48 -1.00 -17.94 33.73
CA SER A 48 -2.11 -17.04 33.46
C SER A 48 -2.66 -17.26 32.05
N ASP A 49 -3.95 -16.99 31.84
CA ASP A 49 -4.61 -17.25 30.56
C ASP A 49 -4.00 -16.41 29.41
N GLU A 50 -3.33 -15.30 29.73
CA GLU A 50 -2.55 -14.50 28.79
C GLU A 50 -1.36 -15.27 28.21
N ILE A 51 -0.66 -16.08 29.01
CA ILE A 51 0.46 -16.90 28.51
C ILE A 51 -0.06 -18.03 27.63
N LYS A 52 -1.23 -18.62 27.93
CA LYS A 52 -1.88 -19.59 27.05
C LYS A 52 -2.29 -18.96 25.72
N GLN A 53 -2.89 -17.77 25.75
CA GLN A 53 -3.22 -17.03 24.52
C GLN A 53 -1.98 -16.73 23.68
N VAL A 54 -0.88 -16.30 24.30
CA VAL A 54 0.39 -16.06 23.58
C VAL A 54 0.93 -17.35 22.97
N GLN A 55 0.84 -18.48 23.69
CA GLN A 55 1.28 -19.78 23.17
C GLN A 55 0.41 -20.29 22.02
N ASP A 56 -0.91 -20.17 22.15
CA ASP A 56 -1.85 -20.53 21.10
C ASP A 56 -1.58 -19.69 19.84
N MET A 57 -1.33 -18.39 20.00
CA MET A 57 -0.91 -17.51 18.90
C MET A 57 0.41 -17.93 18.26
N MET A 58 1.40 -18.35 19.06
CA MET A 58 2.68 -18.84 18.57
C MET A 58 2.60 -20.22 17.88
N ALA A 59 1.56 -21.00 18.17
CA ALA A 59 1.34 -22.31 17.57
C ALA A 59 0.52 -22.25 16.27
N MET A 60 -0.10 -21.11 15.95
CA MET A 60 -0.85 -20.91 14.71
C MET A 60 0.08 -20.94 13.50
N THR A 61 -0.36 -21.62 12.45
CA THR A 61 0.20 -21.44 11.12
C THR A 61 -0.02 -19.99 10.66
N VAL A 62 0.81 -19.53 9.71
CA VAL A 62 0.65 -18.20 9.12
C VAL A 62 -0.75 -18.05 8.50
N GLU A 63 -1.27 -19.08 7.85
CA GLU A 63 -2.63 -19.09 7.30
C GLU A 63 -3.70 -18.90 8.40
N GLU A 64 -3.64 -19.68 9.49
CA GLU A 64 -4.58 -19.55 10.61
C GLU A 64 -4.52 -18.17 11.27
N PHE A 65 -3.33 -17.56 11.31
CA PHE A 65 -3.16 -16.20 11.81
C PHE A 65 -3.85 -15.18 10.89
N PHE A 66 -3.65 -15.26 9.58
CA PHE A 66 -4.31 -14.36 8.62
C PHE A 66 -5.81 -14.56 8.48
N GLN A 67 -6.33 -15.76 8.71
CA GLN A 67 -7.78 -16.00 8.72
C GLN A 67 -8.50 -15.22 9.84
N LYS A 68 -7.77 -14.78 10.86
CA LYS A 68 -8.29 -13.91 11.93
C LYS A 68 -8.22 -12.42 11.59
N ASP A 69 -7.60 -12.06 10.48
CA ASP A 69 -7.52 -10.67 10.03
C ASP A 69 -8.90 -10.12 9.65
N ILE A 70 -9.19 -8.90 10.09
CA ILE A 70 -10.47 -8.25 9.79
C ILE A 70 -10.66 -8.01 8.29
N ASN A 71 -9.59 -7.78 7.52
CA ASN A 71 -9.72 -7.61 6.08
C ASN A 71 -10.03 -8.94 5.41
N VAL A 72 -9.40 -10.04 5.83
CA VAL A 72 -9.69 -11.39 5.30
C VAL A 72 -11.12 -11.80 5.60
N GLN A 73 -11.62 -11.54 6.81
CA GLN A 73 -13.00 -11.84 7.20
C GLN A 73 -14.06 -11.07 6.38
N ASN A 74 -13.69 -9.89 5.88
CA ASN A 74 -14.56 -9.03 5.07
C ASN A 74 -14.18 -9.06 3.57
N ALA A 75 -13.31 -9.97 3.16
CA ALA A 75 -12.86 -10.08 1.78
C ALA A 75 -14.01 -10.48 0.86
N ASP A 76 -14.02 -9.93 -0.34
CA ASP A 76 -14.93 -10.33 -1.41
C ASP A 76 -14.37 -11.60 -2.06
N PRO A 77 -15.09 -12.74 -2.01
CA PRO A 77 -14.58 -14.00 -2.58
C PRO A 77 -14.32 -13.96 -4.08
N SER A 78 -14.88 -12.98 -4.80
CA SER A 78 -14.64 -12.78 -6.23
C SER A 78 -13.44 -11.88 -6.55
N ASP A 79 -12.79 -11.34 -5.51
CA ASP A 79 -11.72 -10.35 -5.61
C ASP A 79 -10.52 -10.77 -4.75
N ILE A 80 -9.51 -11.33 -5.40
CA ILE A 80 -8.30 -11.85 -4.73
C ILE A 80 -7.50 -10.77 -4.00
N PHE A 81 -7.57 -9.50 -4.45
CA PHE A 81 -6.84 -8.39 -3.82
C PHE A 81 -7.49 -7.96 -2.51
N SER A 82 -8.80 -8.22 -2.34
CA SER A 82 -9.52 -7.91 -1.12
C SER A 82 -9.04 -8.69 0.12
N TYR A 83 -8.37 -9.84 -0.09
CA TYR A 83 -7.75 -10.64 0.98
C TYR A 83 -6.44 -10.06 1.50
N ARG A 84 -5.78 -9.19 0.73
CA ARG A 84 -4.45 -8.63 1.03
C ARG A 84 -4.40 -7.11 0.81
N PRO A 85 -5.30 -6.31 1.39
CA PRO A 85 -5.45 -4.91 1.01
C PRO A 85 -4.28 -4.00 1.42
N GLN A 86 -3.33 -4.51 2.22
CA GLN A 86 -2.11 -3.82 2.66
C GLN A 86 -0.81 -4.41 2.08
N ASP A 87 -0.93 -5.53 1.38
CA ASP A 87 0.19 -6.30 0.86
C ASP A 87 -0.18 -6.86 -0.53
N GLN A 88 -0.77 -6.04 -1.40
CA GLN A 88 -1.29 -6.50 -2.70
C GLN A 88 -0.19 -7.08 -3.60
N TRP A 89 1.06 -6.66 -3.40
CA TRP A 89 2.24 -7.23 -4.04
C TRP A 89 2.37 -8.75 -3.83
N LEU A 90 1.85 -9.30 -2.72
CA LEU A 90 1.87 -10.74 -2.46
C LEU A 90 1.02 -11.53 -3.46
N VAL A 91 -0.05 -10.93 -3.99
CA VAL A 91 -0.87 -11.57 -5.04
C VAL A 91 -0.04 -11.78 -6.30
N PHE A 92 0.70 -10.75 -6.71
CA PHE A 92 1.61 -10.82 -7.85
C PHE A 92 2.79 -11.77 -7.58
N SER A 93 3.41 -11.67 -6.39
CA SER A 93 4.52 -12.55 -6.01
C SER A 93 4.10 -14.02 -5.95
N GLN A 94 2.92 -14.34 -5.39
CA GLN A 94 2.40 -15.71 -5.34
C GLN A 94 2.22 -16.27 -6.75
N TYR A 95 1.64 -15.49 -7.65
CA TYR A 95 1.47 -15.90 -9.05
C TYR A 95 2.81 -16.23 -9.74
N LEU A 96 3.81 -15.37 -9.55
CA LEU A 96 5.16 -15.59 -10.10
C LEU A 96 5.82 -16.83 -9.49
N HIS A 97 5.62 -17.07 -8.20
CA HIS A 97 6.11 -18.27 -7.52
C HIS A 97 5.45 -19.55 -8.05
N GLU A 98 4.13 -19.59 -8.14
CA GLU A 98 3.38 -20.74 -8.69
C GLU A 98 3.72 -21.00 -10.17
N SER A 99 4.04 -19.94 -10.91
CA SER A 99 4.48 -20.00 -12.30
C SER A 99 5.96 -20.39 -12.46
N LYS A 100 6.67 -20.67 -11.36
CA LYS A 100 8.10 -21.02 -11.33
C LYS A 100 9.04 -19.94 -11.89
N TYR A 101 8.56 -18.70 -12.02
CA TYR A 101 9.37 -17.59 -12.51
C TYR A 101 10.62 -17.38 -11.66
N PHE A 102 10.48 -17.51 -10.34
CA PHE A 102 11.59 -17.32 -9.41
C PHE A 102 12.62 -18.44 -9.41
N ASP A 103 12.35 -19.62 -9.99
CA ASP A 103 13.26 -20.78 -9.93
C ASP A 103 14.59 -20.51 -10.63
N SER A 104 14.60 -19.65 -11.65
CA SER A 104 15.81 -19.25 -12.37
C SER A 104 16.58 -18.09 -11.72
N LEU A 105 16.01 -17.43 -10.70
CA LEU A 105 16.62 -16.26 -10.07
C LEU A 105 17.39 -16.63 -8.80
N ASN A 106 18.52 -15.99 -8.57
CA ASN A 106 19.23 -16.08 -7.30
C ASN A 106 18.51 -15.29 -6.17
N ASP A 107 18.97 -15.44 -4.93
CA ASP A 107 18.29 -14.82 -3.77
C ASP A 107 18.30 -13.28 -3.81
N GLU A 108 19.30 -12.66 -4.42
CA GLU A 108 19.40 -11.21 -4.55
C GLU A 108 18.45 -10.68 -5.65
N GLU A 109 18.42 -11.34 -6.80
CA GLU A 109 17.50 -11.03 -7.90
C GLU A 109 16.05 -11.17 -7.48
N LEU A 110 15.72 -12.27 -6.81
CA LEU A 110 14.37 -12.52 -6.30
C LEU A 110 13.95 -11.42 -5.32
N LYS A 111 14.80 -11.06 -4.34
CA LYS A 111 14.53 -9.97 -3.38
C LYS A 111 14.24 -8.65 -4.09
N LYS A 112 15.00 -8.35 -5.15
CA LYS A 112 14.80 -7.13 -5.94
C LYS A 112 13.46 -7.14 -6.66
N ILE A 113 13.07 -8.25 -7.28
CA ILE A 113 11.76 -8.38 -7.93
C ILE A 113 10.62 -8.20 -6.92
N GLU A 114 10.68 -8.85 -5.77
CA GLU A 114 9.65 -8.68 -4.74
C GLU A 114 9.61 -7.25 -4.19
N SER A 115 10.78 -6.65 -3.98
CA SER A 115 10.88 -5.25 -3.54
C SER A 115 10.28 -4.28 -4.56
N ILE A 116 10.52 -4.49 -5.86
CA ILE A 116 9.89 -3.69 -6.92
C ILE A 116 8.37 -3.79 -6.83
N LEU A 117 7.81 -5.01 -6.76
CA LEU A 117 6.36 -5.21 -6.65
C LEU A 117 5.79 -4.54 -5.39
N GLN A 118 6.46 -4.70 -4.25
CA GLN A 118 6.07 -4.08 -2.99
C GLN A 118 6.00 -2.55 -3.12
N HIS A 119 7.02 -1.93 -3.69
CA HIS A 119 7.06 -0.48 -3.86
C HIS A 119 6.04 0.03 -4.88
N ILE A 120 5.72 -0.74 -5.93
CA ILE A 120 4.70 -0.37 -6.91
C ILE A 120 3.29 -0.37 -6.28
N THR A 121 2.96 -1.32 -5.41
CA THR A 121 1.61 -1.41 -4.81
C THR A 121 1.45 -0.59 -3.53
N ASP A 122 2.55 -0.11 -2.93
CA ASP A 122 2.58 0.45 -1.57
C ASP A 122 1.59 1.61 -1.37
N GLY A 123 1.48 2.50 -2.36
CA GLY A 123 0.55 3.62 -2.27
C GLY A 123 -0.92 3.18 -2.31
N MET A 124 -1.29 2.14 -3.05
CA MET A 124 -2.67 1.61 -3.04
C MET A 124 -2.95 0.75 -1.81
N ASP A 125 -1.92 0.10 -1.27
CA ASP A 125 -1.98 -0.63 0.00
C ASP A 125 -2.30 0.29 1.18
N SER A 126 -1.78 1.51 1.16
CA SER A 126 -2.04 2.52 2.20
C SER A 126 -3.52 2.94 2.34
N LEU A 127 -4.34 2.64 1.33
CA LEU A 127 -5.77 2.94 1.33
C LEU A 127 -6.62 1.92 2.10
N ALA A 128 -6.01 0.89 2.69
CA ALA A 128 -6.74 -0.13 3.43
C ALA A 128 -7.59 0.49 4.55
N LYS A 129 -8.87 0.13 4.58
CA LYS A 129 -9.85 0.69 5.53
C LYS A 129 -9.53 0.31 6.98
N TYR A 130 -9.03 -0.90 7.18
CA TYR A 130 -8.65 -1.43 8.49
C TYR A 130 -7.15 -1.71 8.50
N THR A 131 -6.47 -1.28 9.57
CA THR A 131 -5.04 -1.52 9.77
C THR A 131 -4.68 -2.99 9.82
N GLY A 132 -5.63 -3.87 10.18
CA GLY A 132 -5.46 -5.33 10.18
C GLY A 132 -4.10 -5.83 10.70
N ILE A 133 -3.68 -6.95 10.16
CA ILE A 133 -2.35 -7.52 10.24
C ILE A 133 -1.55 -6.93 9.08
N ASN A 134 -0.42 -6.30 9.42
CA ASN A 134 0.57 -5.78 8.48
C ASN A 134 1.88 -6.52 8.76
N LEU A 135 2.33 -7.34 7.80
CA LEU A 135 3.44 -8.27 7.97
C LEU A 135 4.75 -7.61 8.42
N PHE A 136 4.96 -6.37 8.01
CA PHE A 136 6.21 -5.65 8.25
C PHE A 136 6.03 -4.48 9.22
N GLY A 137 4.82 -4.28 9.76
CA GLY A 137 4.51 -3.20 10.69
C GLY A 137 4.79 -1.80 10.13
N ILE A 138 4.92 -1.67 8.80
CA ILE A 138 5.27 -0.40 8.15
C ILE A 138 4.02 0.48 8.19
N LYS A 139 4.09 1.57 8.96
CA LYS A 139 3.05 2.60 8.93
C LYS A 139 3.10 3.30 7.58
N LYS A 140 2.07 3.07 6.76
CA LYS A 140 1.90 3.75 5.48
C LYS A 140 1.18 5.08 5.72
N GLN A 141 1.71 6.16 5.17
CA GLN A 141 1.05 7.47 5.22
C GLN A 141 -0.16 7.44 4.30
N GLN A 142 -1.33 7.87 4.80
CA GLN A 142 -2.56 7.88 4.02
C GLN A 142 -2.50 9.02 3.00
N PRO A 143 -2.53 8.73 1.69
CA PRO A 143 -2.66 9.76 0.67
C PRO A 143 -4.07 10.35 0.74
N ASN A 144 -4.28 11.53 0.16
CA ASN A 144 -5.61 12.07 -0.08
C ASN A 144 -6.29 11.39 -1.29
N SER A 145 -7.59 11.60 -1.46
CA SER A 145 -8.39 10.98 -2.53
C SER A 145 -7.84 11.24 -3.92
N TYR A 146 -7.35 12.45 -4.15
CA TYR A 146 -6.78 12.85 -5.44
C TYR A 146 -5.42 12.20 -5.71
N GLU A 147 -4.62 11.99 -4.66
CA GLU A 147 -3.35 11.27 -4.74
C GLU A 147 -3.58 9.77 -4.98
N ALA A 148 -4.66 9.19 -4.44
CA ALA A 148 -5.01 7.79 -4.69
C ALA A 148 -5.25 7.50 -6.19
N HIS A 149 -5.89 8.42 -6.91
CA HIS A 149 -6.08 8.30 -8.36
C HIS A 149 -4.76 8.40 -9.14
N LEU A 150 -3.89 9.32 -8.72
CA LEU A 150 -2.56 9.49 -9.29
C LEU A 150 -1.70 8.22 -9.09
N GLU A 151 -1.70 7.70 -7.88
CA GLU A 151 -0.98 6.48 -7.50
C GLU A 151 -1.50 5.25 -8.25
N LEU A 152 -2.82 5.11 -8.38
CA LEU A 152 -3.42 4.01 -9.14
C LEU A 152 -2.99 4.06 -10.61
N ALA A 153 -3.05 5.23 -11.24
CA ALA A 153 -2.65 5.39 -12.63
C ALA A 153 -1.18 5.03 -12.83
N SER A 154 -0.30 5.52 -11.97
CA SER A 154 1.12 5.23 -12.11
C SER A 154 1.49 3.80 -11.73
N SER A 155 0.92 3.23 -10.67
CA SER A 155 1.21 1.84 -10.27
C SER A 155 0.74 0.86 -11.34
N THR A 156 -0.40 1.13 -11.98
CA THR A 156 -0.89 0.34 -13.12
C THR A 156 0.09 0.35 -14.29
N ALA A 157 0.55 1.55 -14.69
CA ALA A 157 1.53 1.68 -15.78
C ALA A 157 2.87 1.04 -15.42
N ALA A 158 3.31 1.17 -14.17
CA ALA A 158 4.55 0.56 -13.67
C ALA A 158 4.46 -0.97 -13.63
N LEU A 159 3.32 -1.55 -13.23
CA LEU A 159 3.08 -3.00 -13.32
C LEU A 159 3.09 -3.49 -14.78
N GLN A 160 2.52 -2.72 -15.71
CA GLN A 160 2.57 -3.05 -17.13
C GLN A 160 4.02 -3.03 -17.64
N HIS A 161 4.77 -1.99 -17.28
CA HIS A 161 6.19 -1.88 -17.65
C HIS A 161 7.04 -2.99 -17.01
N PHE A 162 6.73 -3.38 -15.76
CA PHE A 162 7.33 -4.53 -15.09
C PHE A 162 7.06 -5.82 -15.90
N SER A 163 5.80 -6.06 -16.27
CA SER A 163 5.38 -7.23 -17.06
C SER A 163 6.14 -7.29 -18.40
N ASP A 164 6.22 -6.17 -19.10
CA ASP A 164 6.92 -6.06 -20.39
C ASP A 164 8.44 -6.21 -20.26
N THR A 165 9.00 -5.87 -19.09
CA THR A 165 10.45 -5.90 -18.85
C THR A 165 10.94 -7.25 -18.37
N PHE A 166 10.21 -7.90 -17.47
CA PHE A 166 10.71 -9.05 -16.71
C PHE A 166 10.04 -10.37 -17.08
N LEU A 167 8.89 -10.34 -17.77
CA LEU A 167 8.08 -11.53 -18.04
C LEU A 167 7.93 -11.79 -19.53
N SER A 168 7.70 -13.05 -19.89
CA SER A 168 7.40 -13.47 -21.25
C SER A 168 6.46 -14.67 -21.27
N GLY A 169 5.91 -14.99 -22.46
CA GLY A 169 5.03 -16.15 -22.66
C GLY A 169 3.79 -16.15 -21.77
N ASP A 170 3.35 -17.34 -21.36
CA ASP A 170 2.12 -17.53 -20.57
C ASP A 170 2.18 -16.86 -19.19
N VAL A 171 3.37 -16.76 -18.59
CA VAL A 171 3.57 -16.05 -17.31
C VAL A 171 3.24 -14.57 -17.46
N LYS A 172 3.66 -13.95 -18.57
CA LYS A 172 3.30 -12.56 -18.86
C LYS A 172 1.79 -12.40 -19.03
N THR A 173 1.15 -13.28 -19.81
CA THR A 173 -0.30 -13.19 -20.08
C THR A 173 -1.13 -13.29 -18.81
N GLY A 174 -0.81 -14.23 -17.90
CA GLY A 174 -1.53 -14.33 -16.64
C GLY A 174 -1.21 -13.18 -15.68
N PHE A 175 0.02 -12.66 -15.69
CA PHE A 175 0.37 -11.45 -14.93
C PHE A 175 -0.40 -10.21 -15.43
N ASP A 176 -0.48 -10.00 -16.75
CA ASP A 176 -1.26 -8.91 -17.34
C ASP A 176 -2.75 -8.98 -16.95
N GLN A 177 -3.30 -10.20 -16.85
CA GLN A 177 -4.66 -10.40 -16.35
C GLN A 177 -4.80 -10.01 -14.86
N LEU A 178 -3.80 -10.32 -14.03
CA LEU A 178 -3.77 -9.88 -12.63
C LEU A 178 -3.69 -8.36 -12.50
N ILE A 179 -3.01 -7.67 -13.41
CA ILE A 179 -3.00 -6.20 -13.44
C ILE A 179 -4.43 -5.69 -13.66
N GLN A 180 -5.22 -6.30 -14.54
CA GLN A 180 -6.62 -5.90 -14.74
C GLN A 180 -7.47 -6.09 -13.48
N ASP A 181 -7.25 -7.20 -12.75
CA ASP A 181 -7.92 -7.47 -11.48
C ASP A 181 -7.52 -6.45 -10.40
N TYR A 182 -6.24 -6.10 -10.33
CA TYR A 182 -5.71 -5.05 -9.45
C TYR A 182 -6.33 -3.69 -9.75
N VAL A 183 -6.40 -3.30 -11.04
CA VAL A 183 -7.00 -2.04 -11.49
C VAL A 183 -8.47 -2.00 -11.09
N ARG A 184 -9.22 -3.08 -11.36
CA ARG A 184 -10.65 -3.18 -11.02
C ARG A 184 -10.88 -3.04 -9.52
N HIS A 185 -10.12 -3.78 -8.69
CA HIS A 185 -10.17 -3.69 -7.23
C HIS A 185 -9.93 -2.24 -6.76
N ASN A 186 -8.79 -1.68 -7.19
CA ASN A 186 -8.33 -0.40 -6.68
C ASN A 186 -9.08 0.80 -7.24
N THR A 187 -9.69 0.70 -8.42
CA THR A 187 -10.58 1.75 -8.95
C THR A 187 -11.80 1.91 -8.04
N LYS A 188 -12.45 0.80 -7.67
CA LYS A 188 -13.59 0.81 -6.73
C LYS A 188 -13.19 1.40 -5.37
N LYS A 189 -11.98 1.08 -4.90
CA LYS A 189 -11.41 1.59 -3.64
C LYS A 189 -11.15 3.10 -3.72
N ALA A 190 -10.43 3.55 -4.73
CA ALA A 190 -10.02 4.95 -4.91
C ALA A 190 -11.23 5.90 -5.11
N MET A 191 -12.22 5.50 -5.91
CA MET A 191 -13.41 6.34 -6.18
C MET A 191 -14.22 6.68 -4.91
N ASN A 192 -14.20 5.82 -3.90
CA ASN A 192 -14.95 6.01 -2.66
C ASN A 192 -14.07 6.43 -1.48
N TYR A 193 -12.77 6.63 -1.72
CA TYR A 193 -11.81 6.88 -0.68
C TYR A 193 -11.72 8.38 -0.33
N LYS A 194 -11.56 8.66 0.96
CA LYS A 194 -11.18 9.96 1.50
C LYS A 194 -10.28 9.74 2.70
N SER A 195 -9.21 10.52 2.81
CA SER A 195 -8.36 10.48 3.99
C SER A 195 -9.09 11.04 5.20
N VAL A 196 -8.59 10.70 6.39
CA VAL A 196 -9.11 11.29 7.65
C VAL A 196 -8.98 12.81 7.63
N GLU A 197 -7.91 13.35 7.05
CA GLU A 197 -7.71 14.79 6.92
C GLU A 197 -8.77 15.43 6.00
N GLU A 198 -9.06 14.84 4.84
CA GLU A 198 -10.10 15.34 3.93
C GLU A 198 -11.49 15.31 4.58
N ILE A 199 -11.82 14.22 5.28
CA ILE A 199 -13.09 14.09 6.01
C ILE A 199 -13.18 15.19 7.07
N PHE A 200 -12.11 15.40 7.85
CA PHE A 200 -12.06 16.42 8.89
C PHE A 200 -12.21 17.83 8.31
N ILE A 201 -11.44 18.17 7.29
CA ILE A 201 -11.47 19.48 6.63
C ILE A 201 -12.86 19.76 6.04
N ALA A 202 -13.43 18.80 5.31
CA ALA A 202 -14.75 18.94 4.70
C ALA A 202 -15.88 19.05 5.74
N ALA A 203 -15.79 18.29 6.84
CA ALA A 203 -16.75 18.38 7.94
C ALA A 203 -16.65 19.74 8.65
N ARG A 204 -15.43 20.15 9.01
CA ARG A 204 -15.17 21.41 9.71
C ARG A 204 -15.60 22.63 8.89
N ALA A 205 -15.41 22.60 7.57
CA ALA A 205 -15.79 23.70 6.68
C ALA A 205 -17.31 24.00 6.65
N LYS A 206 -18.15 23.06 7.12
CA LYS A 206 -19.61 23.21 7.24
C LYS A 206 -20.04 23.81 8.59
N ILE A 207 -19.15 23.86 9.57
CA ILE A 207 -19.45 24.38 10.91
C ILE A 207 -19.35 25.91 10.88
N ARG A 208 -20.26 26.59 11.60
CA ARG A 208 -20.15 28.04 11.78
C ARG A 208 -18.88 28.35 12.58
N PRO A 209 -18.05 29.33 12.16
CA PRO A 209 -16.84 29.68 12.90
C PRO A 209 -17.18 29.99 14.35
N LEU A 210 -16.54 29.28 15.28
CA LEU A 210 -16.58 29.65 16.70
C LEU A 210 -15.83 30.97 16.86
N ASN A 211 -16.33 31.85 17.73
CA ASN A 211 -15.69 33.14 18.02
C ASN A 211 -14.49 32.92 18.97
N ALA A 212 -13.49 32.19 18.49
CA ALA A 212 -12.25 31.91 19.20
C ALA A 212 -11.15 32.86 18.69
N PRO A 213 -10.33 33.44 19.57
CA PRO A 213 -9.19 34.23 19.14
C PRO A 213 -8.18 33.32 18.44
N LEU A 214 -7.88 33.62 17.18
CA LEU A 214 -6.89 32.90 16.37
C LEU A 214 -5.70 33.81 16.10
N THR A 215 -4.50 33.23 16.05
CA THR A 215 -3.34 33.94 15.49
C THR A 215 -3.55 34.18 13.98
N TYR A 216 -2.79 35.11 13.41
CA TYR A 216 -2.84 35.36 11.96
C TYR A 216 -2.60 34.09 11.14
N GLN A 217 -1.62 33.26 11.53
CA GLN A 217 -1.31 32.01 10.84
C GLN A 217 -2.47 31.02 10.92
N GLN A 218 -3.04 30.82 12.11
CA GLN A 218 -4.19 29.94 12.31
C GLN A 218 -5.41 30.41 11.51
N SER A 219 -5.67 31.72 11.46
CA SER A 219 -6.76 32.29 10.68
C SER A 219 -6.59 32.05 9.18
N ARG A 220 -5.36 32.20 8.65
CA ARG A 220 -5.09 31.93 7.23
C ARG A 220 -5.22 30.47 6.88
N GLU A 221 -4.61 29.59 7.68
CA GLU A 221 -4.71 28.15 7.47
C GLU A 221 -6.16 27.68 7.51
N LEU A 222 -6.94 28.16 8.49
CA LEU A 222 -8.37 27.88 8.59
C LEU A 222 -9.14 28.38 7.37
N SER A 223 -8.86 29.60 6.90
CA SER A 223 -9.50 30.15 5.69
C SER A 223 -9.24 29.28 4.47
N MET A 224 -7.97 28.99 4.19
CA MET A 224 -7.52 28.19 3.05
C MET A 224 -8.12 26.78 3.09
N THR A 225 -7.97 26.08 4.21
CA THR A 225 -8.46 24.69 4.33
C THR A 225 -9.99 24.63 4.32
N ASN A 226 -10.71 25.64 4.82
CA ASN A 226 -12.17 25.71 4.68
C ASN A 226 -12.61 25.93 3.22
N LYS A 227 -11.83 26.65 2.41
CA LYS A 227 -12.11 26.77 0.98
C LYS A 227 -11.90 25.44 0.27
N LEU A 228 -10.79 24.76 0.54
CA LEU A 228 -10.53 23.40 0.03
C LEU A 228 -11.66 22.43 0.42
N GLY A 229 -12.08 22.43 1.69
CA GLY A 229 -13.15 21.56 2.19
C GLY A 229 -14.54 21.84 1.63
N LYS A 230 -14.74 23.00 0.99
CA LYS A 230 -15.99 23.38 0.30
C LYS A 230 -15.94 23.09 -1.19
N THR A 231 -14.77 22.78 -1.76
CA THR A 231 -14.66 22.43 -3.16
C THR A 231 -15.44 21.15 -3.44
N VAL A 232 -16.32 21.21 -4.44
CA VAL A 232 -17.09 20.06 -4.93
C VAL A 232 -16.51 19.62 -6.25
N TYR A 233 -16.31 18.32 -6.42
CA TYR A 233 -15.81 17.68 -7.63
C TYR A 233 -16.94 16.81 -8.19
N THR A 234 -17.23 16.95 -9.48
CA THR A 234 -18.18 16.08 -10.17
C THR A 234 -17.49 14.79 -10.59
N ASP A 235 -18.29 13.76 -10.85
CA ASP A 235 -17.77 12.47 -11.30
C ASP A 235 -17.02 12.62 -12.64
N GLU A 236 -17.51 13.48 -13.56
CA GLU A 236 -16.86 13.74 -14.85
C GLU A 236 -15.49 14.41 -14.70
N GLU A 237 -15.33 15.30 -13.72
CA GLU A 237 -14.04 15.94 -13.45
C GLU A 237 -13.04 14.94 -12.87
N ILE A 238 -13.50 14.04 -12.00
CA ILE A 238 -12.69 12.95 -11.42
C ILE A 238 -12.28 11.98 -12.54
N GLU A 239 -13.21 11.55 -13.38
CA GLU A 239 -12.93 10.67 -14.51
C GLU A 239 -11.93 11.30 -15.50
N SER A 240 -12.10 12.59 -15.79
CA SER A 240 -11.18 13.31 -16.69
C SER A 240 -9.75 13.33 -16.16
N ILE A 241 -9.55 13.60 -14.86
CA ILE A 241 -8.19 13.63 -14.32
C ILE A 241 -7.58 12.22 -14.22
N ILE A 242 -8.39 11.20 -13.92
CA ILE A 242 -7.95 9.80 -13.95
C ILE A 242 -7.45 9.43 -15.36
N GLN A 243 -8.22 9.76 -16.41
CA GLN A 243 -7.84 9.49 -17.80
C GLN A 243 -6.53 10.20 -18.16
N ASN A 244 -6.39 11.48 -17.80
CA ASN A 244 -5.17 12.24 -18.05
C ASN A 244 -3.95 11.58 -17.38
N TYR A 245 -4.07 11.16 -16.11
CA TYR A 245 -2.99 10.45 -15.44
C TYR A 245 -2.64 9.14 -16.15
N GLN A 246 -3.64 8.34 -16.50
CA GLN A 246 -3.42 7.07 -17.20
C GLN A 246 -2.68 7.26 -18.53
N GLU A 247 -3.05 8.26 -19.33
CA GLU A 247 -2.39 8.58 -20.58
C GLU A 247 -0.94 9.03 -20.36
N MET A 248 -0.70 9.93 -19.39
CA MET A 248 0.65 10.41 -19.09
C MET A 248 1.58 9.29 -18.65
N PHE A 249 1.16 8.42 -17.71
CA PHE A 249 2.04 7.34 -17.23
C PHE A 249 2.25 6.24 -18.28
N LYS A 250 1.26 5.95 -19.14
CA LYS A 250 1.44 5.03 -20.27
C LYS A 250 2.48 5.52 -21.28
N SER A 251 2.71 6.83 -21.38
CA SER A 251 3.66 7.41 -22.33
C SER A 251 5.13 7.29 -21.89
N ILE A 252 5.41 6.91 -20.63
CA ILE A 252 6.77 6.82 -20.10
C ILE A 252 7.53 5.67 -20.77
N GLN A 253 8.66 5.98 -21.42
CA GLN A 253 9.57 4.98 -21.99
C GLN A 253 10.94 4.98 -21.31
N ASN A 254 11.33 6.10 -20.68
CA ASN A 254 12.64 6.31 -20.06
C ASN A 254 12.58 7.28 -18.87
N GLU A 255 13.73 7.54 -18.24
CA GLU A 255 13.85 8.40 -17.05
C GLU A 255 13.59 9.88 -17.31
N GLU A 256 13.93 10.38 -18.51
CA GLU A 256 13.63 11.76 -18.91
C GLU A 256 12.12 11.98 -19.04
N ASP A 257 11.41 11.01 -19.66
CA ASP A 257 9.95 11.03 -19.77
C ASP A 257 9.29 11.04 -18.39
N LEU A 258 9.77 10.22 -17.45
CA LEU A 258 9.24 10.17 -16.09
C LEU A 258 9.34 11.52 -15.40
N SER A 259 10.51 12.17 -15.45
CA SER A 259 10.70 13.48 -14.82
C SER A 259 9.69 14.51 -15.37
N ALA A 260 9.50 14.53 -16.70
CA ALA A 260 8.54 15.41 -17.34
C ALA A 260 7.08 15.07 -16.98
N VAL A 261 6.74 13.78 -16.93
CA VAL A 261 5.40 13.29 -16.55
C VAL A 261 5.08 13.64 -15.10
N LEU A 262 6.03 13.46 -14.16
CA LEU A 262 5.83 13.78 -12.76
C LEU A 262 5.57 15.27 -12.53
N VAL A 263 6.30 16.14 -13.22
CA VAL A 263 6.06 17.60 -13.15
C VAL A 263 4.64 17.93 -13.64
N LYS A 264 4.22 17.36 -14.78
CA LYS A 264 2.87 17.57 -15.34
C LYS A 264 1.78 17.01 -14.43
N ALA A 265 1.96 15.81 -13.91
CA ALA A 265 1.01 15.14 -13.02
C ALA A 265 0.84 15.93 -11.71
N LYS A 266 1.95 16.41 -11.12
CA LYS A 266 1.92 17.30 -9.96
C LYS A 266 1.15 18.58 -10.27
N GLU A 267 1.41 19.24 -11.40
CA GLU A 267 0.69 20.47 -11.75
C GLU A 267 -0.82 20.24 -11.97
N GLN A 268 -1.21 19.14 -12.62
CA GLN A 268 -2.61 18.76 -12.78
C GLN A 268 -3.27 18.48 -11.43
N LEU A 269 -2.59 17.78 -10.52
CA LEU A 269 -3.08 17.55 -9.16
C LEU A 269 -3.32 18.88 -8.44
N LEU A 270 -2.34 19.79 -8.44
CA LEU A 270 -2.46 21.09 -7.77
C LEU A 270 -3.60 21.91 -8.34
N SER A 271 -3.71 21.98 -9.67
CA SER A 271 -4.78 22.71 -10.36
C SER A 271 -6.16 22.12 -10.07
N PHE A 272 -6.27 20.79 -10.05
CA PHE A 272 -7.51 20.10 -9.74
C PHE A 272 -7.96 20.37 -8.32
N VAL A 273 -7.09 20.10 -7.33
CA VAL A 273 -7.44 20.25 -5.91
C VAL A 273 -7.77 21.69 -5.55
N THR A 274 -7.08 22.66 -6.15
CA THR A 274 -7.29 24.09 -5.85
C THR A 274 -8.34 24.77 -6.72
N LYS A 275 -9.04 24.06 -7.61
CA LYS A 275 -10.01 24.65 -8.56
C LYS A 275 -11.10 25.52 -7.93
N GLY A 276 -11.48 25.23 -6.68
CA GLY A 276 -12.49 25.99 -5.93
C GLY A 276 -12.02 27.34 -5.41
N ILE A 277 -10.73 27.67 -5.61
CA ILE A 277 -10.09 28.89 -5.13
C ILE A 277 -9.62 29.69 -6.35
N SER A 278 -10.10 30.92 -6.48
CA SER A 278 -9.68 31.78 -7.59
C SER A 278 -8.17 32.06 -7.54
N PRO A 279 -7.45 32.08 -8.68
CA PRO A 279 -6.04 32.49 -8.71
C PRO A 279 -5.75 33.90 -8.18
N LYS A 280 -6.78 34.75 -8.08
CA LYS A 280 -6.67 36.11 -7.50
C LYS A 280 -6.94 36.15 -5.99
N ASP A 281 -7.38 35.03 -5.42
CA ASP A 281 -7.64 34.90 -3.98
C ASP A 281 -6.31 34.85 -3.22
N ILE A 282 -6.24 35.54 -2.07
CA ILE A 282 -5.06 35.57 -1.21
C ILE A 282 -4.64 34.18 -0.70
N ASP A 283 -5.59 33.24 -0.61
CA ASP A 283 -5.35 31.87 -0.14
C ASP A 283 -4.89 30.94 -1.27
N TYR A 284 -4.91 31.35 -2.53
CA TYR A 284 -4.63 30.46 -3.67
C TYR A 284 -3.23 29.84 -3.63
N GLN A 285 -2.19 30.67 -3.47
CA GLN A 285 -0.82 30.16 -3.41
C GLN A 285 -0.61 29.30 -2.17
N LEU A 286 -1.16 29.71 -1.02
CA LEU A 286 -1.09 28.93 0.21
C LEU A 286 -1.76 27.55 0.06
N ALA A 287 -2.89 27.48 -0.65
CA ALA A 287 -3.56 26.22 -0.94
C ALA A 287 -2.71 25.33 -1.85
N ARG A 288 -2.09 25.90 -2.89
CA ARG A 288 -1.19 25.15 -3.78
C ARG A 288 0.02 24.59 -3.02
N ASP A 289 0.65 25.40 -2.18
CA ASP A 289 1.80 24.97 -1.37
C ASP A 289 1.39 23.85 -0.40
N PHE A 290 0.24 24.00 0.27
CA PHE A 290 -0.33 23.01 1.19
C PHE A 290 -0.58 21.65 0.52
N VAL A 291 -1.12 21.64 -0.70
CA VAL A 291 -1.35 20.42 -1.48
C VAL A 291 -0.02 19.86 -2.00
N ALA A 292 0.90 20.71 -2.43
CA ALA A 292 2.20 20.30 -2.94
C ALA A 292 3.05 19.60 -1.89
N GLU A 293 3.01 20.06 -0.64
CA GLU A 293 3.69 19.45 0.50
C GLU A 293 3.16 18.04 0.78
N ARG A 294 1.83 17.84 0.76
CA ARG A 294 1.19 16.54 0.98
C ARG A 294 1.48 15.55 -0.14
N ALA A 295 1.43 16.03 -1.38
CA ALA A 295 1.70 15.21 -2.55
C ALA A 295 3.17 14.83 -2.72
N ASP A 296 4.10 15.44 -1.97
CA ASP A 296 5.54 15.26 -2.18
C ASP A 296 5.99 13.81 -1.94
N ASP A 297 5.46 13.18 -0.89
CA ASP A 297 5.75 11.77 -0.58
C ASP A 297 5.20 10.85 -1.67
N THR A 298 4.01 11.15 -2.20
CA THR A 298 3.39 10.42 -3.31
C THR A 298 4.25 10.53 -4.58
N ILE A 299 4.66 11.74 -4.96
CA ILE A 299 5.52 11.94 -6.14
C ILE A 299 6.88 11.24 -5.99
N LYS A 300 7.52 11.31 -4.82
CA LYS A 300 8.79 10.62 -4.55
C LYS A 300 8.63 9.11 -4.59
N ARG A 301 7.55 8.56 -4.03
CA ARG A 301 7.26 7.12 -4.06
C ARG A 301 7.09 6.64 -5.50
N ILE A 302 6.33 7.38 -6.31
CA ILE A 302 6.17 7.12 -7.74
C ILE A 302 7.53 7.12 -8.45
N GLU A 303 8.30 8.19 -8.28
CA GLU A 303 9.64 8.29 -8.89
C GLU A 303 10.53 7.11 -8.50
N ASN A 304 10.52 6.73 -7.22
CA ASN A 304 11.37 5.67 -6.69
C ASN A 304 11.07 4.31 -7.33
N TYR A 305 9.81 3.87 -7.38
CA TYR A 305 9.55 2.53 -7.93
C TYR A 305 9.79 2.45 -9.44
N TRP A 306 9.61 3.54 -10.18
CA TRP A 306 9.98 3.58 -11.61
C TRP A 306 11.48 3.41 -11.79
N LYS A 307 12.29 4.11 -10.99
CA LYS A 307 13.75 3.94 -10.98
C LYS A 307 14.16 2.52 -10.63
N MET A 308 13.48 1.89 -9.66
CA MET A 308 13.75 0.50 -9.29
C MET A 308 13.50 -0.48 -10.44
N ILE A 309 12.48 -0.28 -11.28
CA ILE A 309 12.24 -1.13 -12.45
C ILE A 309 13.43 -1.05 -13.42
N TRP A 310 13.90 0.15 -13.75
CA TRP A 310 15.03 0.31 -14.68
C TRP A 310 16.35 -0.21 -14.12
N GLN A 311 16.61 0.01 -12.83
CA GLN A 311 17.78 -0.55 -12.14
C GLN A 311 17.72 -2.09 -12.11
N GLY A 312 16.53 -2.66 -11.85
CA GLY A 312 16.31 -4.11 -11.87
C GLY A 312 16.63 -4.71 -13.24
N LYS A 313 16.22 -4.05 -14.33
CA LYS A 313 16.54 -4.47 -15.70
C LYS A 313 18.03 -4.51 -15.98
N GLN A 314 18.77 -3.47 -15.55
CA GLN A 314 20.23 -3.39 -15.78
C GLN A 314 20.97 -4.53 -15.09
N LEU A 315 20.54 -4.90 -13.88
CA LEU A 315 21.19 -5.95 -13.09
C LEU A 315 20.99 -7.34 -13.70
N LEU A 316 19.76 -7.69 -14.10
CA LEU A 316 19.49 -8.99 -14.72
C LEU A 316 20.20 -9.17 -16.07
N ASN A 317 20.46 -8.08 -16.80
CA ASN A 317 21.18 -8.14 -18.07
C ASN A 317 22.70 -8.25 -17.91
N ASN A 318 23.28 -7.74 -16.82
CA ASN A 318 24.73 -7.76 -16.60
C ASN A 318 25.25 -9.15 -16.16
N ASP A 319 24.40 -9.99 -15.57
CA ASP A 319 24.76 -11.35 -15.16
C ASP A 319 24.66 -12.38 -16.30
N VAL A 320 24.00 -12.06 -17.42
CA VAL A 320 24.01 -12.88 -18.65
C VAL A 320 25.33 -12.72 -19.44
N GLN A 321 26.14 -11.71 -19.12
CA GLN A 321 27.45 -11.46 -19.74
C GLN A 321 28.66 -11.98 -18.93
N ARG A 322 28.43 -12.69 -17.82
CA ARG A 322 29.47 -13.37 -17.03
C ARG A 322 29.30 -14.89 -17.09
#